data_AF-A0A9E0UEJ3-F1
#
_entry.id   AF-A0A9E0UEJ3-F1
#
_cell.length_a   1.000
_cell.length_b   1.000
_cell.length_c   1.000
_cell.angle_alpha   90.00
_cell.angle_beta   90.00
_cell.angle_gamma   90.00
#
_symmetry.space_group_name_H-M   'P 1'
#
loop_
_entity.id
_entity.type
_entity.pdbx_description
1 polymer ?
#
loop_
_entity_poly.entity_id
_entity_poly.type
_entity_poly.pdbx_seq_one_letter_code
_entity_poly.pdbx_strand_id
1 'polypeptide(L)'
;GEAREVGRAERRRLKEQIVTEMLPRAFTRSRRTLLYIDTESGWLVVDAGSEKQAEDVVSLLRETLGSLPAKPPAPAESPAAILTGWLLEGGAPADFVPSDACELRDIKDGTGVIRCSGQDLGSEEILNHLRAGKQAVKLALDWDERMGFVLADDLSLKRLRVGDALLEEIEDGDDPAARMDAEFAIMALQLRELIARLDALFKLAPGVAPAA
;
A
#
# COMPACT_ATOMS: atom_id res chain seq x y z
N GLY A 1 -3.72 17.35 53.90
CA GLY A 1 -2.98 16.08 53.89
C GLY A 1 -3.58 15.24 52.80
N GLU A 2 -2.84 14.94 51.73
CA GLU A 2 -3.38 14.16 50.60
C GLU A 2 -2.27 13.66 49.66
N ALA A 3 -1.14 13.23 50.20
CA ALA A 3 -0.11 12.51 49.44
C ALA A 3 -0.35 10.99 49.52
N ARG A 4 -1.52 10.53 49.08
CA ARG A 4 -1.83 9.10 48.96
C ARG A 4 -1.66 8.68 47.51
N GLU A 5 -0.93 7.59 47.28
CA GLU A 5 -0.89 6.98 45.95
C GLU A 5 -2.28 6.54 45.50
N VAL A 6 -2.68 7.04 44.32
CA VAL A 6 -3.95 6.69 43.70
C VAL A 6 -3.87 5.27 43.16
N GLY A 7 -4.79 4.40 43.58
CA GLY A 7 -4.84 3.01 43.14
C GLY A 7 -5.18 2.88 41.64
N ARG A 8 -4.88 1.71 41.04
CA ARG A 8 -5.10 1.47 39.60
C ARG A 8 -6.56 1.67 39.17
N ALA A 9 -7.52 1.23 39.99
CA ALA A 9 -8.94 1.38 39.72
C ALA A 9 -9.39 2.85 39.77
N GLU A 10 -8.88 3.60 40.74
CA GLU A 10 -9.18 5.02 40.92
C GLU A 10 -8.57 5.86 39.78
N ARG A 11 -7.33 5.58 39.35
CA ARG A 11 -6.74 6.20 38.15
C ARG A 11 -7.57 5.95 36.89
N ARG A 12 -8.09 4.72 36.72
CA ARG A 12 -8.94 4.39 35.57
C ARG A 12 -10.24 5.20 35.59
N ARG A 13 -10.91 5.30 36.73
CA ARG A 13 -12.14 6.08 36.89
C ARG A 13 -11.91 7.57 36.61
N LEU A 14 -10.83 8.14 37.14
CA LEU A 14 -10.45 9.52 36.88
C LEU A 14 -10.18 9.75 35.39
N LYS A 15 -9.49 8.81 34.72
CA LYS A 15 -9.26 8.88 33.27
C LYS A 15 -10.57 8.87 32.48
N GLU A 16 -11.51 8.00 32.82
CA GLU A 16 -12.83 7.91 32.15
C GLU A 16 -13.66 9.18 32.36
N GLN A 17 -13.63 9.78 33.56
CA GLN A 17 -14.26 11.08 33.84
C GLN A 17 -13.65 12.20 33.00
N ILE A 18 -12.32 12.31 32.98
CA ILE A 18 -11.62 13.33 32.17
C ILE A 18 -11.95 13.15 30.69
N VAL A 19 -11.98 11.92 30.16
CA VAL A 19 -12.36 11.67 28.76
C VAL A 19 -13.79 12.16 28.50
N THR A 20 -14.74 11.87 29.38
CA THR A 20 -16.15 12.30 29.23
C THR A 20 -16.28 13.82 29.26
N GLU A 21 -15.55 14.49 30.15
CA GLU A 21 -15.56 15.95 30.27
C GLU A 21 -14.87 16.65 29.09
N MET A 22 -13.81 16.05 28.55
CA MET A 22 -13.02 16.64 27.47
C MET A 22 -13.56 16.31 26.08
N LEU A 23 -14.33 15.22 25.91
CA LEU A 23 -14.85 14.78 24.59
C LEU A 23 -15.65 15.87 23.85
N PRO A 24 -16.57 16.63 24.49
CA PRO A 24 -17.30 17.71 23.82
C PRO A 24 -16.42 18.88 23.37
N ARG A 25 -15.21 19.02 23.95
CA ARG A 25 -14.23 20.06 23.63
C ARG A 25 -13.16 19.57 22.66
N ALA A 26 -13.16 18.28 22.31
CA ALA A 26 -12.19 17.70 21.42
C ALA A 26 -12.44 18.19 19.98
N PHE A 27 -11.37 18.64 19.32
CA PHE A 27 -11.46 18.97 17.90
C PHE A 27 -11.72 17.70 17.07
N THR A 28 -12.60 17.83 16.09
CA THR A 28 -12.85 16.74 15.13
C THR A 28 -11.74 16.71 14.10
N ARG A 29 -11.18 15.52 13.87
CA ARG A 29 -10.28 15.25 12.75
C ARG A 29 -11.01 14.37 11.75
N SER A 30 -11.36 14.93 10.60
CA SER A 30 -11.97 14.19 9.50
C SER A 30 -10.90 13.67 8.54
N ARG A 31 -11.12 12.48 7.97
CA ARG A 31 -10.27 11.90 6.93
C ARG A 31 -11.19 11.33 5.85
N ARG A 32 -10.83 11.56 4.58
CA ARG A 32 -11.47 10.92 3.42
C ARG A 32 -10.54 9.83 2.91
N THR A 33 -11.10 8.64 2.67
CA THR A 33 -10.40 7.53 2.00
C THR A 33 -11.15 7.28 0.71
N LEU A 34 -10.46 7.36 -0.43
CA LEU A 34 -11.04 7.05 -1.73
C LEU A 34 -10.94 5.55 -2.00
N LEU A 35 -11.87 5.03 -2.79
CA LEU A 35 -11.84 3.67 -3.31
C LEU A 35 -12.51 3.66 -4.68
N TYR A 36 -12.19 2.65 -5.49
CA TYR A 36 -12.99 2.32 -6.65
C TYR A 36 -13.16 0.81 -6.77
N ILE A 37 -14.21 0.40 -7.47
CA ILE A 37 -14.56 -1.00 -7.73
C ILE A 37 -14.43 -1.22 -9.22
N ASP A 38 -13.47 -2.06 -9.61
CA ASP A 38 -13.37 -2.55 -10.96
C ASP A 38 -14.21 -3.82 -11.11
N THR A 39 -15.43 -3.66 -11.60
CA THR A 39 -16.38 -4.76 -11.76
C THR A 39 -16.02 -5.73 -12.88
N GLU A 40 -15.18 -5.33 -13.83
CA GLU A 40 -14.77 -6.19 -14.95
C GLU A 40 -13.66 -7.15 -14.53
N SER A 41 -12.70 -6.65 -13.73
CA SER A 41 -11.57 -7.44 -13.24
C SER A 41 -11.77 -8.01 -11.83
N GLY A 42 -12.83 -7.59 -11.13
CA GLY A 42 -13.19 -8.09 -9.80
C GLY A 42 -12.37 -7.48 -8.64
N TRP A 43 -11.67 -6.36 -8.87
CA TRP A 43 -10.83 -5.73 -7.86
C TRP A 43 -11.55 -4.59 -7.11
N LEU A 44 -11.33 -4.54 -5.80
CA LEU A 44 -11.62 -3.38 -4.96
C LEU A 44 -10.30 -2.72 -4.61
N VAL A 45 -10.09 -1.49 -5.06
CA VAL A 45 -8.86 -0.73 -4.81
C VAL A 45 -9.16 0.37 -3.82
N VAL A 46 -8.41 0.41 -2.72
CA VAL A 46 -8.58 1.38 -1.63
C VAL A 46 -7.33 2.25 -1.50
N ASP A 47 -7.50 3.57 -1.58
CA ASP A 47 -6.44 4.56 -1.37
C ASP A 47 -6.15 4.72 0.13
N ALA A 48 -5.46 3.72 0.69
CA ALA A 48 -5.13 3.63 2.10
C ALA A 48 -3.62 3.55 2.31
N GLY A 49 -3.12 4.30 3.31
CA GLY A 49 -1.71 4.27 3.71
C GLY A 49 -1.33 3.07 4.60
N SER A 50 -2.33 2.31 5.06
CA SER A 50 -2.13 1.12 5.90
C SER A 50 -3.23 0.09 5.67
N GLU A 51 -2.89 -1.18 5.88
CA GLU A 51 -3.82 -2.31 5.83
C GLU A 51 -5.03 -2.09 6.75
N LYS A 52 -4.80 -1.61 7.98
CA LYS A 52 -5.88 -1.31 8.93
C LYS A 52 -6.88 -0.30 8.35
N GLN A 53 -6.41 0.76 7.70
CA GLN A 53 -7.31 1.74 7.10
C GLN A 53 -8.09 1.14 5.93
N ALA A 54 -7.46 0.28 5.13
CA ALA A 54 -8.15 -0.44 4.06
C ALA A 54 -9.24 -1.36 4.63
N GLU A 55 -8.93 -2.13 5.67
CA GLU A 55 -9.87 -3.05 6.32
C GLU A 55 -11.04 -2.31 6.99
N ASP A 56 -10.79 -1.15 7.62
CA ASP A 56 -11.86 -0.31 8.20
C ASP A 56 -12.87 0.12 7.11
N VAL A 57 -12.37 0.46 5.90
CA VAL A 57 -13.21 0.85 4.75
C VAL A 57 -13.96 -0.35 4.16
N VAL A 58 -13.27 -1.48 3.97
CA VAL A 58 -13.89 -2.72 3.47
C VAL A 58 -14.95 -3.23 4.44
N SER A 59 -14.71 -3.13 5.75
CA SER A 59 -15.67 -3.49 6.79
C SER A 59 -16.92 -2.62 6.72
N LEU A 60 -16.75 -1.29 6.65
CA LEU A 60 -17.87 -0.37 6.48
C LEU A 60 -18.66 -0.67 5.20
N LEU A 61 -17.98 -0.93 4.08
CA LEU A 61 -18.63 -1.27 2.82
C LEU A 61 -19.40 -2.61 2.92
N ARG A 62 -18.84 -3.60 3.60
CA ARG A 62 -19.50 -4.90 3.86
C ARG A 62 -20.75 -4.74 4.72
N GLU A 63 -20.69 -3.93 5.77
CA GLU A 63 -21.85 -3.61 6.61
C GLU A 63 -22.94 -2.88 5.81
N THR A 64 -22.54 -1.93 4.95
CA THR A 64 -23.46 -1.12 4.14
C THR A 64 -24.16 -1.96 3.07
N LEU A 65 -23.44 -2.88 2.42
CA LEU A 65 -23.97 -3.74 1.36
C LEU A 65 -24.61 -5.04 1.88
N GLY A 66 -24.47 -5.35 3.16
CA GLY A 66 -24.88 -6.62 3.78
C GLY A 66 -23.92 -7.79 3.49
N SER A 67 -23.41 -7.89 2.26
CA SER A 67 -22.38 -8.87 1.89
C SER A 67 -21.36 -8.28 0.92
N LEU A 68 -20.08 -8.54 1.18
CA LEU A 68 -18.97 -8.20 0.29
C LEU A 68 -17.86 -9.26 0.46
N PRO A 69 -17.75 -10.24 -0.45
CA PRO A 69 -16.76 -11.33 -0.37
C PRO A 69 -15.35 -10.90 -0.81
N ALA A 70 -14.94 -9.68 -0.49
CA ALA A 70 -13.59 -9.18 -0.79
C ALA A 70 -12.55 -9.83 0.13
N LYS A 71 -11.39 -10.19 -0.45
CA LYS A 71 -10.22 -10.73 0.26
C LYS A 71 -8.97 -10.01 -0.24
N PRO A 72 -7.94 -9.83 0.61
CA PRO A 72 -6.64 -9.35 0.16
C PRO A 72 -6.02 -10.28 -0.90
N PRO A 73 -5.17 -9.75 -1.80
CA PRO A 73 -4.43 -10.57 -2.75
C PRO A 73 -3.54 -11.56 -2.02
N ALA A 74 -3.53 -12.81 -2.48
CA ALA A 74 -2.75 -13.90 -1.88
C ALA A 74 -1.76 -14.44 -2.92
N PRO A 75 -0.47 -14.09 -2.82
CA PRO A 75 0.54 -14.55 -3.77
C PRO A 75 0.90 -16.02 -3.54
N ALA A 76 1.20 -16.74 -4.62
CA ALA A 76 1.62 -18.13 -4.55
C ALA A 76 3.05 -18.30 -4.02
N GLU A 77 3.88 -17.28 -4.21
CA GLU A 77 5.29 -17.23 -3.84
C GLU A 77 5.55 -15.97 -3.00
N SER A 78 6.60 -15.97 -2.18
CA SER A 78 6.91 -14.82 -1.32
C SER A 78 7.30 -13.60 -2.16
N PRO A 79 6.57 -12.46 -2.08
CA PRO A 79 6.93 -11.28 -2.84
C PRO A 79 8.32 -10.76 -2.47
N ALA A 80 8.68 -10.79 -1.19
CA ALA A 80 10.01 -10.41 -0.73
C ALA A 80 11.13 -11.26 -1.36
N ALA A 81 10.90 -12.57 -1.55
CA ALA A 81 11.87 -13.44 -2.22
C ALA A 81 12.01 -13.09 -3.71
N ILE A 82 10.90 -12.84 -4.41
CA ILE A 82 10.90 -12.43 -5.82
C ILE A 82 11.65 -11.10 -5.99
N LEU A 83 11.31 -10.08 -5.20
CA LEU A 83 11.95 -8.76 -5.25
C LEU A 83 13.45 -8.83 -4.92
N THR A 84 13.83 -9.73 -4.00
CA THR A 84 15.25 -9.98 -3.69
C THR A 84 15.98 -10.61 -4.88
N GLY A 85 15.35 -11.57 -5.58
CA GLY A 85 15.89 -12.17 -6.80
C GLY A 85 16.07 -11.15 -7.93
N TRP A 86 15.13 -10.21 -8.07
CA TRP A 86 15.25 -9.13 -9.06
C TRP A 86 16.53 -8.31 -8.88
N LEU A 87 16.88 -7.96 -7.64
CA LEU A 87 18.09 -7.21 -7.32
C LEU A 87 19.36 -8.06 -7.43
N LEU A 88 19.34 -9.30 -6.93
CA LEU A 88 20.52 -10.16 -6.88
C LEU A 88 20.92 -10.75 -8.24
N GLU A 89 19.92 -11.15 -9.04
CA GLU A 89 20.12 -11.96 -10.25
C GLU A 89 19.87 -11.14 -11.53
N GLY A 90 19.40 -9.89 -11.40
CA GLY A 90 18.94 -9.10 -12.55
C GLY A 90 17.71 -9.69 -13.21
N GLY A 91 16.85 -10.38 -12.43
CA GLY A 91 15.69 -11.13 -12.91
C GLY A 91 14.37 -10.35 -12.97
N ALA A 92 14.43 -9.01 -12.87
CA ALA A 92 13.24 -8.19 -13.03
C ALA A 92 12.68 -8.34 -14.47
N PRO A 93 11.36 -8.46 -14.66
CA PRO A 93 10.75 -8.37 -15.98
C PRO A 93 11.13 -7.07 -16.69
N ALA A 94 11.20 -7.07 -18.02
CA ALA A 94 11.67 -5.91 -18.80
C ALA A 94 10.85 -4.64 -18.57
N ASP A 95 9.58 -4.78 -18.19
CA ASP A 95 8.66 -3.68 -17.89
C ASP A 95 8.76 -3.17 -16.46
N PHE A 96 9.55 -3.80 -15.58
CA PHE A 96 9.79 -3.35 -14.21
C PHE A 96 11.26 -3.01 -13.99
N VAL A 97 11.53 -1.74 -13.72
CA VAL A 97 12.89 -1.25 -13.46
C VAL A 97 13.02 -0.89 -11.98
N PRO A 98 13.91 -1.57 -11.22
CA PRO A 98 14.30 -1.10 -9.89
C PRO A 98 14.83 0.33 -9.95
N SER A 99 14.24 1.19 -9.12
CA SER A 99 14.61 2.61 -9.03
C SER A 99 15.70 2.81 -7.96
N ASP A 100 15.56 3.80 -7.08
CA ASP A 100 16.65 4.27 -6.22
C ASP A 100 16.45 3.97 -4.72
N ALA A 101 15.40 3.24 -4.35
CA ALA A 101 15.02 3.03 -2.96
C ALA A 101 14.55 1.60 -2.66
N CYS A 102 14.97 1.06 -1.51
CA CYS A 102 14.51 -0.22 -1.00
C CYS A 102 14.50 -0.27 0.54
N GLU A 103 13.70 -1.16 1.11
CA GLU A 103 13.80 -1.57 2.52
C GLU A 103 14.23 -3.03 2.56
N LEU A 104 15.35 -3.31 3.21
CA LEU A 104 15.87 -4.66 3.40
C LEU A 104 15.65 -5.09 4.85
N ARG A 105 15.21 -6.33 5.06
CA ARG A 105 14.95 -6.89 6.39
C ARG A 105 15.59 -8.26 6.56
N ASP A 106 16.08 -8.52 7.77
CA ASP A 106 16.55 -9.85 8.16
C ASP A 106 15.39 -10.85 8.26
N ILE A 107 15.55 -12.04 7.67
CA ILE A 107 14.52 -13.10 7.72
C ILE A 107 14.49 -13.76 9.10
N LYS A 108 15.64 -13.87 9.80
CA LYS A 108 15.77 -14.75 10.97
C LYS A 108 15.14 -14.17 12.23
N ASP A 109 15.35 -12.88 12.48
CA ASP A 109 14.86 -12.21 13.68
C ASP A 109 14.00 -10.98 13.40
N GLY A 110 13.91 -10.53 12.14
CA GLY A 110 13.14 -9.36 11.74
C GLY A 110 13.61 -8.03 12.33
N THR A 111 14.70 -8.02 13.09
CA THR A 111 15.16 -6.83 13.84
C THR A 111 16.08 -5.94 13.01
N GLY A 112 16.91 -6.55 12.16
CA GLY A 112 17.81 -5.84 11.27
C GLY A 112 17.07 -5.25 10.08
N VAL A 113 16.84 -3.93 10.08
CA VAL A 113 16.20 -3.19 8.98
C VAL A 113 17.19 -2.18 8.40
N ILE A 114 17.32 -2.17 7.08
CA ILE A 114 18.09 -1.18 6.31
C ILE A 114 17.12 -0.47 5.36
N ARG A 115 17.18 0.86 5.30
CA ARG A 115 16.41 1.66 4.36
C ARG A 115 17.36 2.48 3.53
N CYS A 116 17.25 2.32 2.21
CA CYS A 116 18.07 3.01 1.22
C CYS A 116 17.16 3.88 0.37
N SER A 117 17.64 5.07 -0.01
CA SER A 117 16.95 6.01 -0.87
C SER A 117 17.99 6.84 -1.63
N GLY A 118 17.76 7.12 -2.91
CA GLY A 118 18.74 7.80 -3.75
C GLY A 118 20.04 7.00 -3.90
N GLN A 119 19.95 5.68 -3.98
CA GLN A 119 21.11 4.78 -4.14
C GLN A 119 20.95 3.94 -5.41
N ASP A 120 22.09 3.58 -6.02
CA ASP A 120 22.10 2.54 -7.04
C ASP A 120 21.85 1.18 -6.37
N LEU A 121 20.69 0.56 -6.65
CA LEU A 121 20.31 -0.70 -6.04
C LEU A 121 21.10 -1.91 -6.58
N GLY A 122 21.83 -1.73 -7.68
CA GLY A 122 22.78 -2.70 -8.21
C GLY A 122 24.18 -2.60 -7.58
N SER A 123 24.40 -1.66 -6.67
CA SER A 123 25.71 -1.44 -6.06
C SER A 123 26.13 -2.60 -5.13
N GLU A 124 27.44 -2.82 -5.02
CA GLU A 124 27.98 -3.90 -4.16
C GLU A 124 27.59 -3.71 -2.68
N GLU A 125 27.38 -2.49 -2.20
CA GLU A 125 26.86 -2.25 -0.83
C GLU A 125 25.49 -2.89 -0.62
N ILE A 126 24.57 -2.69 -1.57
CA ILE A 126 23.21 -3.24 -1.51
C ILE A 126 23.25 -4.75 -1.71
N LEU A 127 23.98 -5.24 -2.71
CA LEU A 127 24.10 -6.66 -3.01
C LEU A 127 24.72 -7.44 -1.84
N ASN A 128 25.69 -6.86 -1.12
CA ASN A 128 26.29 -7.51 0.05
C ASN A 128 25.29 -7.72 1.18
N HIS A 129 24.36 -6.78 1.41
CA HIS A 129 23.29 -6.98 2.39
C HIS A 129 22.33 -8.11 2.00
N LEU A 130 22.00 -8.22 0.71
CA LEU A 130 21.15 -9.29 0.19
C LEU A 130 21.86 -10.66 0.29
N ARG A 131 23.14 -10.74 -0.10
CA ARG A 131 23.99 -11.95 0.04
C ARG A 131 24.18 -12.36 1.51
N ALA A 132 24.13 -11.41 2.44
CA ALA A 132 24.14 -11.67 3.88
C ALA A 132 22.80 -12.22 4.42
N GLY A 133 21.79 -12.43 3.56
CA GLY A 133 20.52 -13.06 3.90
C GLY A 133 19.38 -12.10 4.20
N LYS A 134 19.52 -10.79 3.91
CA LYS A 134 18.40 -9.85 3.99
C LYS A 134 17.53 -9.94 2.74
N GLN A 135 16.24 -9.68 2.90
CA GLN A 135 15.29 -9.64 1.79
C GLN A 135 14.76 -8.23 1.56
N ALA A 136 14.53 -7.89 0.29
CA ALA A 136 13.84 -6.68 -0.12
C ALA A 136 12.35 -6.78 0.22
N VAL A 137 11.95 -6.17 1.34
CA VAL A 137 10.55 -6.10 1.78
C VAL A 137 9.82 -4.88 1.22
N LYS A 138 10.56 -3.91 0.68
CA LYS A 138 10.03 -2.85 -0.17
C LYS A 138 11.02 -2.57 -1.28
N LEU A 139 10.52 -2.38 -2.50
CA LEU A 139 11.33 -2.00 -3.64
C LEU A 139 10.65 -0.87 -4.42
N ALA A 140 11.38 0.21 -4.65
CA ALA A 140 10.95 1.25 -5.57
C ALA A 140 11.08 0.76 -7.00
N LEU A 141 10.02 0.90 -7.77
CA LEU A 141 9.88 0.38 -9.13
C LEU A 141 9.32 1.48 -10.02
N ASP A 142 9.83 1.51 -11.25
CA ASP A 142 9.19 2.14 -12.38
C ASP A 142 8.60 1.05 -13.28
N TRP A 143 7.35 1.22 -13.69
CA TRP A 143 6.65 0.30 -14.59
C TRP A 143 6.37 0.98 -15.93
N ASP A 144 7.10 0.54 -16.97
CA ASP A 144 6.98 0.99 -18.37
C ASP A 144 6.98 2.53 -18.56
N GLU A 145 7.65 3.29 -17.69
CA GLU A 145 7.58 4.77 -17.61
C GLU A 145 6.16 5.33 -17.38
N ARG A 146 5.17 4.46 -17.14
CA ARG A 146 3.76 4.81 -16.91
C ARG A 146 3.47 5.07 -15.45
N MET A 147 4.10 4.31 -14.55
CA MET A 147 3.88 4.47 -13.11
C MET A 147 5.12 4.20 -12.27
N GLY A 148 5.42 5.16 -11.39
CA GLY A 148 6.36 5.02 -10.29
C GLY A 148 5.65 4.63 -8.99
N PHE A 149 6.39 3.96 -8.11
CA PHE A 149 6.00 2.79 -7.32
C PHE A 149 6.91 2.51 -6.13
N VAL A 150 6.40 2.20 -4.94
CA VAL A 150 7.06 1.27 -4.01
C VAL A 150 6.15 0.08 -3.80
N LEU A 151 6.59 -1.09 -4.25
CA LEU A 151 5.93 -2.36 -3.96
C LEU A 151 6.45 -2.90 -2.63
N ALA A 152 5.55 -3.21 -1.72
CA ALA A 152 5.86 -3.88 -0.47
C ALA A 152 5.62 -5.40 -0.55
N ASP A 153 6.17 -6.13 0.41
CA ASP A 153 6.06 -7.59 0.54
C ASP A 153 4.63 -8.08 0.82
N ASP A 154 3.77 -7.20 1.32
CA ASP A 154 2.32 -7.39 1.48
C ASP A 154 1.52 -7.04 0.21
N LEU A 155 2.21 -6.79 -0.91
CA LEU A 155 1.66 -6.34 -2.19
C LEU A 155 0.99 -4.96 -2.17
N SER A 156 1.16 -4.18 -1.08
CA SER A 156 0.69 -2.80 -1.07
C SER A 156 1.55 -1.92 -1.99
N LEU A 157 0.87 -1.07 -2.76
CA LEU A 157 1.49 -0.05 -3.60
C LEU A 157 1.58 1.26 -2.82
N LYS A 158 2.78 1.76 -2.60
CA LYS A 158 3.04 3.01 -1.87
C LYS A 158 3.68 4.04 -2.77
N ARG A 159 3.46 5.33 -2.48
CA ARG A 159 4.02 6.46 -3.25
C ARG A 159 3.74 6.32 -4.75
N LEU A 160 2.52 5.91 -5.11
CA LEU A 160 2.09 5.78 -6.49
C LEU A 160 2.18 7.15 -7.18
N ARG A 161 2.78 7.17 -8.38
CA ARG A 161 2.92 8.33 -9.25
C ARG A 161 2.63 7.89 -10.67
N VAL A 162 1.80 8.63 -11.38
CA VAL A 162 1.58 8.46 -12.82
C VAL A 162 2.70 9.19 -13.58
N GLY A 163 3.15 8.59 -14.68
CA GLY A 163 4.19 9.14 -15.54
C GLY A 163 3.76 10.46 -16.18
N ASP A 164 4.72 11.37 -16.37
CA ASP A 164 4.42 12.75 -16.77
C ASP A 164 3.74 12.82 -18.15
N ALA A 165 4.10 11.94 -19.08
CA ALA A 165 3.47 11.86 -20.41
C ALA A 165 1.97 11.55 -20.37
N LEU A 166 1.51 10.75 -19.41
CA LEU A 166 0.08 10.43 -19.23
C LEU A 166 -0.68 11.61 -18.60
N LEU A 167 0.00 12.43 -17.80
CA LEU A 167 -0.60 13.62 -17.20
C LEU A 167 -0.78 14.75 -18.23
N GLU A 168 0.07 14.81 -19.26
CA GLU A 168 -0.05 15.75 -20.37
C GLU A 168 -1.31 15.51 -21.23
N GLU A 169 -1.90 14.31 -21.17
CA GLU A 169 -3.17 13.99 -21.86
C GLU A 169 -4.39 14.61 -21.20
N ILE A 170 -4.28 15.06 -19.94
CA ILE A 170 -5.37 15.70 -19.22
C ILE A 170 -5.51 17.12 -19.75
N GLU A 171 -6.59 17.38 -20.49
CA GLU A 171 -6.90 18.74 -20.96
C GLU A 171 -7.03 19.72 -19.78
N ASP A 172 -6.42 20.90 -19.91
CA ASP A 172 -6.59 22.03 -18.99
C ASP A 172 -8.00 22.63 -19.17
N GLY A 173 -9.01 21.95 -18.63
CA GLY A 173 -10.36 22.48 -18.46
C GLY A 173 -10.53 23.18 -17.11
N ASP A 174 -11.30 24.28 -17.08
CA ASP A 174 -11.61 25.02 -15.85
C ASP A 174 -12.62 24.29 -14.93
N ASP A 175 -13.25 23.19 -15.37
CA ASP A 175 -14.21 22.42 -14.56
C ASP A 175 -13.50 21.37 -13.67
N PRO A 176 -13.51 21.55 -12.34
CA PRO A 176 -12.89 20.60 -11.42
C PRO A 176 -13.51 19.19 -11.48
N ALA A 177 -14.79 19.07 -11.84
CA ALA A 177 -15.45 17.78 -11.92
C ALA A 177 -14.97 16.98 -13.15
N ALA A 178 -14.92 17.62 -14.32
CA ALA A 178 -14.38 17.01 -15.54
C ALA A 178 -12.91 16.61 -15.38
N ARG A 179 -12.10 17.48 -14.75
CA ARG A 179 -10.69 17.16 -14.46
C ARG A 179 -10.53 15.95 -13.55
N MET A 180 -11.32 15.87 -12.47
CA MET A 180 -11.28 14.72 -11.56
C MET A 180 -11.69 13.42 -12.27
N ASP A 181 -12.68 13.48 -13.17
CA ASP A 181 -13.11 12.33 -13.96
C ASP A 181 -12.00 11.84 -14.90
N ALA A 182 -11.32 12.76 -15.59
CA ALA A 182 -10.18 12.45 -16.45
C ALA A 182 -9.00 11.85 -15.66
N GLU A 183 -8.60 12.48 -14.55
CA GLU A 183 -7.54 11.98 -13.66
C GLU A 183 -7.88 10.57 -13.14
N PHE A 184 -9.14 10.35 -12.74
CA PHE A 184 -9.61 9.04 -12.29
C PHE A 184 -9.57 8.01 -13.40
N ALA A 185 -10.04 8.33 -14.60
CA ALA A 185 -10.06 7.42 -15.74
C ALA A 185 -8.64 6.94 -16.09
N ILE A 186 -7.69 7.87 -16.20
CA ILE A 186 -6.29 7.55 -16.49
C ILE A 186 -5.72 6.65 -15.38
N MET A 187 -5.87 7.05 -14.12
CA MET A 187 -5.33 6.28 -12.98
C MET A 187 -5.95 4.89 -12.88
N ALA A 188 -7.27 4.75 -13.07
CA ALA A 188 -7.97 3.47 -13.01
C ALA A 188 -7.52 2.53 -14.13
N LEU A 189 -7.34 3.04 -15.36
CA LEU A 189 -6.86 2.25 -16.49
C LEU A 189 -5.43 1.76 -16.28
N GLN A 190 -4.51 2.64 -15.83
CA GLN A 190 -3.13 2.24 -15.55
C GLN A 190 -3.04 1.24 -14.39
N LEU A 191 -3.83 1.44 -13.33
CA LEU A 191 -3.88 0.52 -12.20
C LEU A 191 -4.45 -0.84 -12.60
N ARG A 192 -5.47 -0.90 -13.46
CA ARG A 192 -6.01 -2.17 -13.96
C ARG A 192 -4.94 -2.98 -14.68
N GLU A 193 -4.18 -2.35 -15.58
CA GLU A 193 -3.09 -3.01 -16.29
C GLU A 193 -1.96 -3.45 -15.35
N LEU A 194 -1.55 -2.58 -14.42
CA LEU A 194 -0.53 -2.93 -13.42
C LEU A 194 -0.99 -4.09 -12.54
N ILE A 195 -2.23 -4.08 -12.05
CA ILE A 195 -2.77 -5.15 -11.20
C ILE A 195 -2.80 -6.47 -11.97
N ALA A 196 -3.24 -6.48 -13.23
CA ALA A 196 -3.19 -7.67 -14.08
C ALA A 196 -1.75 -8.17 -14.28
N ARG A 197 -0.79 -7.24 -14.40
CA ARG A 197 0.63 -7.58 -14.52
C ARG A 197 1.20 -8.17 -13.23
N LEU A 198 0.88 -7.58 -12.08
CA LEU A 198 1.24 -8.11 -10.76
C LEU A 198 0.58 -9.47 -10.50
N ASP A 199 -0.67 -9.65 -10.93
CA ASP A 199 -1.36 -10.94 -10.86
C ASP A 199 -0.58 -12.03 -11.59
N ALA A 200 -0.15 -11.76 -12.83
CA ALA A 200 0.67 -12.69 -13.59
C ALA A 200 2.04 -12.99 -12.93
N LEU A 201 2.68 -11.98 -12.31
CA LEU A 201 4.00 -12.12 -11.69
C LEU A 201 3.95 -12.88 -10.36
N PHE A 202 2.96 -12.57 -9.52
CA PHE A 202 2.83 -13.14 -8.18
C PHE A 202 1.84 -14.31 -8.10
N LYS A 203 1.18 -14.64 -9.22
CA LYS A 203 0.16 -15.67 -9.34
C LYS A 203 -0.90 -15.51 -8.25
N LEU A 204 -1.50 -14.32 -8.19
CA LEU A 204 -2.47 -14.02 -7.14
C LEU A 204 -3.66 -14.96 -7.36
N ALA A 205 -4.02 -15.74 -6.34
CA ALA A 205 -5.10 -16.70 -6.51
C ALA A 205 -6.38 -15.95 -6.96
N PRO A 206 -7.14 -16.45 -7.95
CA PRO A 206 -8.38 -15.81 -8.37
C PRO A 206 -9.34 -15.78 -7.18
N GLY A 207 -9.61 -14.58 -6.69
CA GLY A 207 -10.59 -14.32 -5.64
C GLY A 207 -12.00 -14.53 -6.18
N VAL A 208 -12.42 -15.79 -6.36
CA VAL A 208 -13.78 -16.23 -6.67
C VAL A 208 -14.30 -15.69 -8.01
N ALA A 209 -14.56 -16.60 -8.97
CA ALA A 209 -15.26 -16.28 -10.21
C ALA A 209 -16.55 -15.48 -9.92
N PRO A 210 -16.92 -14.50 -10.77
CA PRO A 210 -18.18 -13.79 -10.61
C PRO A 210 -19.32 -14.81 -10.53
N ALA A 211 -20.18 -14.68 -9.52
CA ALA A 211 -21.41 -15.44 -9.47
C ALA A 211 -22.21 -15.10 -10.74
N ALA A 212 -22.55 -16.15 -11.49
CA ALA A 212 -23.35 -16.09 -12.71
C ALA A 212 -24.72 -15.44 -12.50
#